data_AF-A0A534V9S7-F1
#
_entry.id   AF-A0A534V9S7-F1
#
_cell.length_a   1.000
_cell.length_b   1.000
_cell.length_c   1.000
_cell.angle_alpha   90.00
_cell.angle_beta   90.00
_cell.angle_gamma   90.00
#
_symmetry.space_group_name_H-M   'P 1'
#
loop_
_entity.id
_entity.type
_entity.pdbx_description
1 polymer ?
#
loop_
_entity_poly.entity_id
_entity_poly.type
_entity_poly.pdbx_seq_one_letter_code
_entity_poly.pdbx_strand_id
1 'polypeptide(L)' 'MAADKEALMAEERKLRRLCRAMDLAAALLWRVDLTLDEARDVVNHAKRTALELFPDKEETFDLIYGSRFRRILVEKYHLQ' A
#
# COMPACT_ATOMS: atom_id res chain seq x y z
N MET A 1 -7.51 23.97 -20.06
CA MET A 1 -8.91 23.55 -19.83
C MET A 1 -9.26 22.12 -20.26
N ALA A 2 -8.72 21.56 -21.35
CA ALA A 2 -8.84 20.10 -21.62
C ALA A 2 -7.68 19.29 -21.00
N ALA A 3 -6.45 19.80 -21.13
CA ALA A 3 -5.24 19.17 -20.57
C ALA A 3 -5.30 19.01 -19.04
N ASP A 4 -5.87 19.98 -18.31
CA ASP A 4 -6.02 19.93 -16.85
C ASP A 4 -6.98 18.81 -16.41
N LYS A 5 -8.04 18.58 -17.20
CA LYS A 5 -9.02 17.52 -16.96
C LYS A 5 -8.42 16.14 -17.21
N GLU A 6 -7.61 15.99 -18.25
CA GLU A 6 -6.92 14.74 -18.55
C GLU A 6 -5.86 14.40 -17.50
N ALA A 7 -5.11 15.40 -17.04
CA ALA A 7 -4.14 15.26 -15.94
C ALA A 7 -4.83 14.82 -14.64
N LEU A 8 -5.93 15.49 -14.26
CA LEU A 8 -6.72 15.12 -13.08
C LEU A 8 -7.23 13.67 -13.18
N MET A 9 -7.79 13.28 -14.32
CA MET A 9 -8.26 11.92 -14.55
C MET A 9 -7.12 10.89 -14.49
N ALA A 10 -5.91 11.25 -14.91
CA ALA A 10 -4.74 10.38 -14.81
C ALA A 10 -4.31 10.18 -13.35
N GLU A 11 -4.31 11.25 -12.56
CA GLU A 11 -4.01 11.21 -11.13
C GLU A 11 -5.04 10.39 -10.35
N GLU A 12 -6.33 10.59 -10.62
CA GLU A 12 -7.39 9.76 -10.02
C GLU A 12 -7.23 8.27 -10.37
N ARG A 13 -6.81 7.95 -11.60
CA ARG A 13 -6.53 6.56 -11.98
C ARG A 13 -5.35 5.99 -11.18
N LYS A 14 -4.30 6.77 -10.92
CA LYS A 14 -3.18 6.37 -10.05
C LYS A 14 -3.66 6.13 -8.61
N LEU A 15 -4.45 7.05 -8.05
CA LEU A 15 -5.04 6.89 -6.71
C LEU A 15 -5.89 5.63 -6.59
N ARG A 16 -6.79 5.38 -7.56
CA ARG A 16 -7.61 4.14 -7.56
C ARG A 16 -6.75 2.88 -7.66
N ARG A 17 -5.65 2.90 -8.42
CA ARG A 17 -4.69 1.77 -8.49
C ARG A 17 -3.99 1.57 -7.15
N LEU A 18 -3.53 2.66 -6.53
CA LEU A 18 -2.89 2.62 -5.22
C LEU A 18 -3.82 2.00 -4.17
N CYS A 19 -5.04 2.55 -4.01
CA CYS A 19 -6.00 2.04 -3.02
C CYS A 19 -6.26 0.54 -3.20
N ARG A 20 -6.49 0.08 -4.44
CA ARG A 20 -6.70 -1.34 -4.72
C ARG A 20 -5.50 -2.20 -4.36
N ALA A 21 -4.28 -1.75 -4.68
CA ALA A 21 -3.07 -2.48 -4.32
C ALA A 21 -2.91 -2.59 -2.79
N MET A 22 -3.23 -1.51 -2.06
CA MET A 22 -3.13 -1.50 -0.60
C MET A 22 -4.18 -2.38 0.07
N ASP A 23 -5.40 -2.37 -0.44
CA ASP A 23 -6.46 -3.24 0.07
C ASP A 23 -6.18 -4.71 -0.23
N LEU A 24 -5.61 -5.02 -1.41
CA LEU A 24 -5.15 -6.37 -1.73
C LEU A 24 -4.03 -6.80 -0.78
N ALA A 25 -3.02 -5.97 -0.55
CA ALA A 25 -1.93 -6.27 0.39
C ALA A 25 -2.47 -6.52 1.80
N ALA A 26 -3.39 -5.68 2.29
CA ALA A 26 -4.02 -5.90 3.59
C ALA A 26 -4.82 -7.21 3.64
N ALA A 27 -5.54 -7.56 2.57
CA ALA A 27 -6.29 -8.80 2.49
C ALA A 27 -5.37 -10.03 2.47
N LEU A 28 -4.25 -9.98 1.75
CA LEU A 28 -3.23 -11.04 1.73
C LEU A 28 -2.63 -11.25 3.13
N LEU A 29 -2.20 -10.14 3.77
CA LEU A 29 -1.65 -10.17 5.11
C LEU A 29 -2.61 -10.79 6.12
N TRP A 30 -3.92 -10.55 6.01
CA TRP A 30 -4.92 -11.15 6.89
C TRP A 30 -5.23 -12.60 6.55
N ARG A 31 -5.56 -12.90 5.30
CA ARG A 31 -6.28 -14.13 4.92
C ARG A 31 -5.39 -15.30 4.54
N VAL A 32 -4.18 -15.03 4.05
CA VAL A 32 -3.27 -16.08 3.57
C VAL A 32 -2.36 -16.49 4.72
N ASP A 33 -2.12 -17.78 4.90
CA ASP A 33 -1.12 -18.25 5.85
C ASP A 33 0.26 -17.97 5.28
N LEU A 34 0.88 -16.90 5.77
CA LEU A 34 2.19 -16.42 5.35
C LEU A 34 3.10 -16.53 6.57
N THR A 35 4.37 -16.84 6.35
CA THR A 35 5.39 -16.61 7.35
C THR A 35 5.56 -15.11 7.60
N LEU A 36 6.17 -14.74 8.74
CA LEU A 36 6.45 -13.34 9.06
C LEU A 36 7.31 -12.67 7.99
N ASP A 37 8.26 -13.39 7.40
CA ASP A 37 9.14 -12.85 6.37
C ASP A 37 8.42 -12.64 5.04
N GLU A 38 7.58 -13.58 4.61
CA GLU A 38 6.71 -13.39 3.44
C GLU A 38 5.73 -12.21 3.64
N ALA A 39 5.21 -12.04 4.85
CA ALA A 39 4.35 -10.91 5.18
C ALA A 39 5.10 -9.57 5.12
N ARG A 40 6.37 -9.52 5.57
CA ARG A 40 7.24 -8.35 5.41
C ARG A 40 7.51 -8.06 3.93
N ASP A 41 7.70 -9.09 3.12
CA ASP A 41 7.87 -8.93 1.67
C ASP A 41 6.62 -8.34 1.01
N VAL A 42 5.41 -8.77 1.40
CA VAL A 42 4.16 -8.15 0.95
C VAL A 42 4.12 -6.66 1.27
N VAL A 43 4.51 -6.25 2.48
CA VAL A 43 4.58 -4.83 2.86
C VAL A 43 5.62 -4.08 2.03
N ASN A 44 6.79 -4.66 1.82
CA ASN A 44 7.86 -4.05 1.01
C ASN A 44 7.44 -3.89 -0.47
N HIS A 45 6.73 -4.87 -1.03
CA HIS A 45 6.15 -4.78 -2.38
C HIS A 45 5.05 -3.73 -2.48
N ALA A 46 4.18 -3.62 -1.47
CA ALA A 46 3.17 -2.58 -1.40
C ALA A 46 3.82 -1.18 -1.37
N LYS A 47 4.86 -0.99 -0.55
CA LYS A 47 5.61 0.27 -0.48
C LYS A 47 6.26 0.63 -1.82
N ARG A 48 6.95 -0.31 -2.46
CA ARG A 48 7.54 -0.10 -3.80
C ARG A 48 6.48 0.30 -4.83
N THR A 49 5.36 -0.41 -4.88
CA THR A 49 4.25 -0.08 -5.79
C THR A 49 3.71 1.32 -5.56
N ALA A 50 3.62 1.76 -4.30
CA ALA A 50 3.16 3.09 -3.97
C ALA A 50 4.14 4.17 -4.44
N LEU A 51 5.44 3.95 -4.25
CA LEU A 51 6.49 4.87 -4.69
C LEU A 51 6.64 4.90 -6.21
N GLU A 52 6.39 3.81 -6.93
CA GLU A 52 6.33 3.83 -8.40
C GLU A 52 5.17 4.70 -8.93
N LEU A 53 4.03 4.71 -8.22
CA LEU A 53 2.89 5.54 -8.58
C LEU A 53 3.07 7.01 -8.15
N PHE A 54 3.67 7.22 -6.98
CA PHE A 54 3.87 8.51 -6.31
C PHE A 54 5.26 8.58 -5.62
N PRO A 55 6.34 8.87 -6.38
CA PRO A 55 7.71 8.81 -5.88
C PRO A 55 7.98 9.70 -4.66
N ASP A 56 7.40 10.89 -4.63
CA ASP A 56 7.67 11.90 -3.61
C ASP A 56 6.74 11.79 -2.38
N LYS A 57 6.02 10.66 -2.23
CA LYS A 57 4.98 10.47 -1.21
C LYS A 57 5.29 9.35 -0.21
N GLU A 58 6.56 9.05 0.01
CA GLU A 58 6.99 7.99 0.93
C GLU A 58 6.47 8.19 2.35
N GLU A 59 6.67 9.37 2.93
CA GLU A 59 6.21 9.67 4.29
C GLU A 59 4.69 9.55 4.42
N THR A 60 3.95 9.99 3.40
CA THR A 60 2.49 9.86 3.36
C THR A 60 2.06 8.39 3.31
N PHE A 61 2.78 7.57 2.54
CA PHE A 61 2.54 6.13 2.51
C PHE A 61 2.79 5.49 3.88
N ASP A 62 3.91 5.80 4.52
CA ASP A 62 4.27 5.23 5.82
C ASP A 62 3.25 5.63 6.89
N LEU A 63 2.75 6.87 6.86
CA LEU A 63 1.72 7.37 7.77
C LEU A 63 0.37 6.67 7.58
N ILE A 64 -0.09 6.51 6.34
CA ILE A 64 -1.44 5.99 6.06
C ILE A 64 -1.46 4.46 6.04
N TYR A 65 -0.55 3.84 5.27
CA TYR A 65 -0.55 2.41 5.01
C TYR A 65 0.45 1.65 5.88
N GLY A 66 1.62 2.24 6.17
CA GLY A 66 2.61 1.65 7.06
C GLY A 66 2.03 1.35 8.45
N SER A 67 1.31 2.31 9.03
CA SER A 67 0.52 2.16 10.26
C SER A 67 -0.43 0.96 10.21
N ARG A 68 -1.22 0.86 9.13
CA ARG A 68 -2.21 -0.21 8.93
C ARG A 68 -1.53 -1.57 8.83
N PHE A 69 -0.49 -1.70 7.99
CA PHE A 69 0.21 -2.97 7.81
C PHE A 69 0.93 -3.41 9.08
N ARG A 70 1.60 -2.49 9.79
CA ARG A 70 2.23 -2.79 11.09
C ARG A 70 1.24 -3.38 12.07
N ARG A 71 0.04 -2.80 12.18
CA ARG A 71 -1.01 -3.33 13.05
C ARG A 71 -1.39 -4.76 12.69
N ILE A 72 -1.57 -5.06 11.41
CA ILE A 72 -1.87 -6.42 10.93
C ILE A 72 -0.75 -7.39 11.31
N LEU A 73 0.51 -7.00 11.11
CA LEU A 73 1.66 -7.84 11.43
C LEU A 73 1.75 -8.12 12.94
N VAL A 74 1.58 -7.09 13.78
CA VAL A 74 1.58 -7.23 15.24
C VAL A 74 0.47 -8.16 15.71
N GLU A 75 -0.76 -7.96 15.21
CA GLU A 75 -1.92 -8.75 15.62
C GLU A 75 -1.83 -10.22 15.15
N LYS A 76 -1.42 -10.46 13.90
CA LYS A 76 -1.38 -11.80 13.31
C LYS A 76 -0.18 -12.64 13.76
N TYR A 77 0.98 -12.03 13.95
CA TYR A 77 2.23 -12.72 14.30
C TYR A 77 2.64 -12.55 15.76
N HIS A 78 1.78 -11.95 16.58
CA HIS A 78 2.01 -11.73 18.02
C HIS A 78 3.36 -11.06 18.32
N LEU A 79 3.72 -10.07 17.50
CA LEU A 79 4.96 -9.30 17.66
C LEU A 79 4.80 -8.39 18.89
N GLN A 80 5.73 -8.48 19.84
CA GLN A 80 5.78 -7.64 21.05
C GLN A 80 6.43 -6.29 20.78
#